data_AF-A0AAD9FKH0-F1
#
_entry.id   AF-A0AAD9FKH0-F1
#
_cell.length_a   1.000
_cell.length_b   1.000
_cell.length_c   1.000
_cell.angle_alpha   90.00
_cell.angle_beta   90.00
_cell.angle_gamma   90.00
#
_symmetry.space_group_name_H-M   'P 1'
#
loop_
_entity.id
_entity.type
_entity.pdbx_description
1 polymer ?
#
loop_
_entity_poly.entity_id
_entity_poly.type
_entity_poly.pdbx_seq_one_letter_code
_entity_poly.pdbx_strand_id
1 'polypeptide(L)'
;MSVSIAQGGPPPAFLRVWCYNFLCTGEVDIHSLSKEDVSDIESGLLISKVNEHSLMLWADEIVSCGYTSQLKLDNKDSIIRAIVLHSTTSLIPMWQQLRKGMELYGLVDQMARNPEACHSLFVPGKITKPDADFIMMNCQPRFSEKGTSKERTERKVIKFLQDFLQEVEMSVKHLSTYTDFRRIMGEAVRYGGGFHRV
;
A
#
# COMPACT_ATOMS: atom_id res chain seq x y z
N MET A 1 -4.66 1.00 16.67
CA MET A 1 -3.58 1.85 16.12
C MET A 1 -2.89 2.66 17.20
N SER A 2 -3.60 3.52 17.93
CA SER A 2 -2.99 4.41 18.93
C SER A 2 -2.20 3.69 20.01
N VAL A 3 -2.74 2.60 20.56
CA VAL A 3 -2.05 1.79 21.57
C VAL A 3 -0.79 1.12 21.02
N SER A 4 -0.81 0.61 19.77
CA SER A 4 0.37 0.02 19.13
C SER A 4 1.50 1.05 19.03
N ILE A 5 1.20 2.25 18.54
CA ILE A 5 2.19 3.33 18.40
C ILE A 5 2.72 3.76 19.78
N ALA A 6 1.82 3.94 20.77
CA ALA A 6 2.21 4.34 22.12
C ALA A 6 3.09 3.31 22.83
N GLN A 7 2.95 2.03 22.49
CA GLN A 7 3.73 0.93 23.07
C GLN A 7 4.98 0.56 22.25
N GLY A 8 5.28 1.29 21.18
CA GLY A 8 6.40 0.95 20.29
C GLY A 8 6.17 -0.32 19.46
N GLY A 9 4.91 -0.75 19.32
CA GLY A 9 4.51 -1.80 18.40
C GLY A 9 4.63 -1.37 16.94
N PRO A 10 4.39 -2.30 15.98
CA PRO A 10 4.56 -2.00 14.57
C PRO A 10 3.62 -0.87 14.11
N PRO A 11 4.13 0.06 13.27
CA PRO A 11 3.31 1.12 12.70
C PRO A 11 2.26 0.53 11.73
N PRO A 12 1.05 1.11 11.64
CA PRO A 12 0.02 0.66 10.70
C PRO A 12 0.53 0.56 9.25
N ALA A 13 1.15 1.62 8.72
CA ALA A 13 1.78 1.66 7.39
C ALA A 13 0.94 1.03 6.23
N PHE A 14 -0.39 1.15 6.25
CA PHE A 14 -1.29 0.61 5.22
C PHE A 14 -2.27 1.65 4.64
N LEU A 15 -2.25 2.89 5.12
CA LEU A 15 -3.18 3.94 4.71
C LEU A 15 -2.79 4.55 3.37
N ARG A 16 -3.79 4.90 2.55
CA ARG A 16 -3.59 5.82 1.43
C ARG A 16 -3.34 7.23 1.95
N VAL A 17 -2.70 8.05 1.12
CA VAL A 17 -2.34 9.44 1.47
C VAL A 17 -3.58 10.25 1.84
N TRP A 18 -4.67 10.13 1.08
CA TRP A 18 -5.90 10.87 1.39
C TRP A 18 -6.51 10.49 2.75
N CYS A 19 -6.45 9.20 3.14
CA CYS A 19 -6.92 8.74 4.44
C CYS A 19 -6.09 9.35 5.56
N TYR A 20 -4.77 9.40 5.38
CA TYR A 20 -3.86 10.03 6.33
C TYR A 20 -4.14 11.54 6.48
N ASN A 21 -4.30 12.25 5.36
CA ASN A 21 -4.65 13.67 5.35
C ASN A 21 -5.98 13.94 6.05
N PHE A 22 -6.97 13.05 5.86
CA PHE A 22 -8.24 13.12 6.57
C PHE A 22 -8.08 12.94 8.07
N LEU A 23 -7.23 12.01 8.53
CA LEU A 23 -6.98 11.84 9.97
C LEU A 23 -6.35 13.09 10.60
N CYS A 24 -5.41 13.74 9.89
CA CYS A 24 -4.77 14.97 10.33
C CYS A 24 -5.73 16.17 10.39
N THR A 25 -6.48 16.40 9.30
CA THR A 25 -7.26 17.64 9.11
C THR A 25 -8.73 17.50 9.51
N GLY A 26 -9.29 16.30 9.39
CA GLY A 26 -10.73 16.04 9.48
C GLY A 26 -11.51 16.34 8.19
N GLU A 27 -10.82 16.76 7.12
CA GLU A 27 -11.42 17.17 5.85
C GLU A 27 -10.86 16.33 4.70
N VAL A 28 -11.68 16.15 3.65
CA VAL A 28 -11.27 15.47 2.42
C VAL A 28 -11.04 16.53 1.34
N ASP A 29 -9.84 16.61 0.80
CA ASP A 29 -9.60 17.36 -0.42
C ASP A 29 -10.10 16.57 -1.63
N ILE A 30 -11.36 16.82 -1.96
CA ILE A 30 -12.08 16.21 -3.08
C ILE A 30 -11.32 16.43 -4.39
N HIS A 31 -10.63 17.56 -4.58
CA HIS A 31 -9.92 17.88 -5.81
C HIS A 31 -8.71 16.97 -6.06
N SER A 32 -8.01 16.60 -5.00
CA SER A 32 -6.83 15.73 -5.06
C SER A 32 -7.11 14.25 -5.34
N LEU A 33 -8.37 13.80 -5.21
CA LEU A 33 -8.73 12.39 -5.35
C LEU A 33 -8.65 11.89 -6.80
N SER A 34 -8.10 10.68 -6.93
CA SER A 34 -7.79 10.02 -8.19
C SER A 34 -8.34 8.58 -8.23
N LYS A 35 -8.29 7.94 -9.41
CA LYS A 35 -8.70 6.53 -9.56
C LYS A 35 -7.84 5.59 -8.72
N GLU A 36 -6.59 5.98 -8.46
CA GLU A 36 -5.67 5.25 -7.64
C GLU A 36 -6.14 5.20 -6.19
N ASP A 37 -6.97 6.15 -5.72
CA ASP A 37 -7.42 6.25 -4.33
C ASP A 37 -8.59 5.32 -3.98
N VAL A 38 -9.21 4.71 -4.98
CA VAL A 38 -10.31 3.76 -4.85
C VAL A 38 -9.81 2.47 -4.19
N SER A 39 -10.47 2.05 -3.12
CA SER A 39 -10.10 0.84 -2.36
C SER A 39 -11.00 -0.36 -2.63
N ASP A 40 -12.23 -0.15 -3.07
CA ASP A 40 -13.16 -1.25 -3.34
C ASP A 40 -12.99 -1.79 -4.77
N ILE A 41 -13.06 -3.12 -4.87
CA ILE A 41 -12.85 -3.86 -6.12
C ILE A 41 -13.92 -3.52 -7.14
N GLU A 42 -15.17 -3.32 -6.70
CA GLU A 42 -16.31 -3.06 -7.59
C GLU A 42 -16.17 -1.73 -8.34
N SER A 43 -15.85 -0.64 -7.63
CA SER A 43 -15.59 0.67 -8.23
C SER A 43 -14.34 0.65 -9.11
N GLY A 44 -13.29 -0.08 -8.71
CA GLY A 44 -12.10 -0.25 -9.56
C GLY A 44 -12.41 -0.96 -10.88
N LEU A 45 -13.24 -2.01 -10.84
CA LEU A 45 -13.72 -2.71 -12.03
C LEU A 45 -14.62 -1.81 -12.88
N LEU A 46 -15.51 -1.03 -12.25
CA LEU A 46 -16.39 -0.09 -12.95
C LEU A 46 -15.57 0.99 -13.69
N ILE A 47 -14.55 1.56 -13.05
CA ILE A 47 -13.62 2.51 -13.69
C ILE A 47 -12.91 1.88 -14.89
N SER A 48 -12.48 0.62 -14.77
CA SER A 48 -11.83 -0.10 -15.86
C SER A 48 -12.80 -0.33 -17.03
N LYS A 49 -14.04 -0.74 -16.74
CA LYS A 49 -15.11 -0.94 -17.74
C LYS A 49 -15.52 0.35 -18.43
N VAL A 50 -15.60 1.46 -17.72
CA VAL A 50 -15.89 2.80 -18.29
C VAL A 50 -14.81 3.23 -19.28
N ASN A 51 -13.56 2.82 -19.06
CA ASN A 51 -12.49 3.09 -20.01
C ASN A 51 -12.60 2.26 -21.30
N GLU A 52 -12.97 0.98 -21.18
CA GLU A 52 -12.87 -0.02 -22.26
C GLU A 52 -14.16 -0.27 -23.07
N HIS A 53 -15.34 -0.12 -22.47
CA HIS A 53 -16.61 -0.62 -23.04
C HIS A 53 -17.69 0.46 -23.22
N SER A 54 -18.79 0.09 -23.90
CA SER A 54 -19.98 0.92 -24.05
C SER A 54 -20.61 1.27 -22.69
N LEU A 55 -20.68 2.56 -22.38
CA LEU A 55 -21.18 3.13 -21.12
C LEU A 55 -22.61 2.72 -20.77
N MET A 56 -23.46 2.47 -21.78
CA MET A 56 -24.87 2.12 -21.57
C MET A 56 -25.08 0.79 -20.84
N LEU A 57 -24.12 -0.15 -20.93
CA LEU A 57 -24.23 -1.43 -20.22
C LEU A 57 -24.08 -1.29 -18.70
N TRP A 58 -23.50 -0.17 -18.24
CA TRP A 58 -23.18 0.09 -16.84
C TRP A 58 -23.90 1.35 -16.33
N ALA A 59 -24.98 1.74 -17.01
CA ALA A 59 -25.67 3.01 -16.74
C ALA A 59 -26.23 3.04 -15.31
N ASP A 60 -26.83 1.95 -14.85
CA ASP A 60 -27.43 1.86 -13.52
C ASP A 60 -26.36 1.96 -12.42
N GLU A 61 -25.20 1.33 -12.60
CA GLU A 61 -24.07 1.41 -11.67
C GLU A 61 -23.39 2.78 -11.67
N ILE A 62 -23.32 3.44 -12.83
CA ILE A 62 -22.79 4.80 -12.92
C ILE A 62 -23.75 5.80 -12.24
N VAL A 63 -25.05 5.64 -12.45
CA VAL A 63 -26.08 6.49 -11.83
C VAL A 63 -26.15 6.24 -10.32
N SER A 64 -25.97 5.00 -9.85
CA SER A 64 -25.92 4.71 -8.42
C SER A 64 -24.71 5.34 -7.71
N CYS A 65 -23.61 5.57 -8.43
CA CYS A 65 -22.48 6.40 -7.97
C CYS A 65 -22.79 7.91 -7.94
N GLY A 66 -24.00 8.33 -8.33
CA GLY A 66 -24.44 9.74 -8.29
C GLY A 66 -24.15 10.54 -9.56
N TYR A 67 -23.73 9.90 -10.66
CA TYR A 67 -23.57 10.60 -11.93
C TYR A 67 -24.94 10.77 -12.62
N THR A 68 -25.33 12.03 -12.87
CA THR A 68 -26.67 12.38 -13.40
C THR A 68 -26.66 12.98 -14.80
N SER A 69 -25.47 13.22 -15.36
CA SER A 69 -25.34 13.81 -16.70
C SER A 69 -25.50 12.76 -17.80
N GLN A 70 -25.53 13.22 -19.06
CA GLN A 70 -25.61 12.29 -20.20
C GLN A 70 -24.39 11.37 -20.26
N LEU A 71 -24.64 10.07 -20.46
CA LEU A 71 -23.61 9.05 -20.63
C LEU A 71 -23.07 9.10 -22.06
N LYS A 72 -22.05 9.94 -22.25
CA LYS A 72 -21.33 10.11 -23.52
C LYS A 72 -19.86 9.75 -23.32
N LEU A 73 -19.23 9.22 -24.36
CA LEU A 73 -17.81 8.87 -24.34
C LEU A 73 -16.91 10.09 -24.08
N ASP A 74 -17.38 11.29 -24.44
CA ASP A 74 -16.68 12.56 -24.19
C ASP A 74 -16.63 12.95 -22.70
N ASN A 75 -17.52 12.37 -21.87
CA ASN A 75 -17.65 12.66 -20.44
C ASN A 75 -17.02 11.58 -19.55
N LYS A 76 -16.16 10.71 -20.09
CA LYS A 76 -15.53 9.60 -19.35
C LYS A 76 -14.84 10.06 -18.06
N ASP A 77 -14.09 11.16 -18.11
CA ASP A 77 -13.39 11.69 -16.94
C ASP A 77 -14.36 12.13 -15.84
N SER A 78 -15.49 12.75 -16.21
CA SER A 78 -16.54 13.14 -15.27
C SER A 78 -17.25 11.94 -14.65
N ILE A 79 -17.44 10.86 -15.41
CA ILE A 79 -18.00 9.60 -14.92
C ILE A 79 -17.04 8.94 -13.93
N ILE A 80 -15.77 8.78 -14.30
CA ILE A 80 -14.73 8.21 -13.43
C ILE A 80 -14.63 9.04 -12.15
N ARG A 81 -14.67 10.37 -12.27
CA ARG A 81 -14.65 11.27 -11.12
C ARG A 81 -15.83 11.03 -10.19
N ALA A 82 -17.05 10.87 -10.70
CA ALA A 82 -18.21 10.56 -9.87
C ALA A 82 -18.03 9.24 -9.11
N ILE A 83 -17.52 8.20 -9.77
CA ILE A 83 -17.25 6.89 -9.15
C ILE A 83 -16.19 7.02 -8.04
N VAL A 84 -15.08 7.71 -8.30
CA VAL A 84 -14.01 7.97 -7.32
C VAL A 84 -14.57 8.69 -6.09
N LEU A 85 -15.35 9.76 -6.32
CA LEU A 85 -15.95 10.52 -5.23
C LEU A 85 -16.94 9.69 -4.43
N HIS A 86 -17.80 8.91 -5.08
CA HIS A 86 -18.74 8.03 -4.39
C HIS A 86 -18.03 7.01 -3.51
N SER A 87 -17.06 6.28 -4.07
CA SER A 87 -16.26 5.27 -3.37
C SER A 87 -15.55 5.86 -2.14
N THR A 88 -14.87 6.99 -2.31
CA THR A 88 -14.09 7.63 -1.23
C THR A 88 -14.96 8.29 -0.17
N THR A 89 -16.00 9.04 -0.57
CA THR A 89 -16.87 9.77 0.37
C THR A 89 -17.74 8.85 1.21
N SER A 90 -18.12 7.68 0.68
CA SER A 90 -18.85 6.65 1.42
C SER A 90 -18.07 6.11 2.63
N LEU A 91 -16.74 6.28 2.65
CA LEU A 91 -15.88 5.86 3.77
C LEU A 91 -15.75 6.94 4.86
N ILE A 92 -16.14 8.19 4.60
CA ILE A 92 -15.98 9.31 5.56
C ILE A 92 -16.57 9.00 6.94
N PRO A 93 -17.79 8.43 7.08
CA PRO A 93 -18.35 8.14 8.40
C PRO A 93 -17.49 7.18 9.23
N MET A 94 -16.89 6.18 8.57
CA MET A 94 -15.98 5.23 9.21
C MET A 94 -14.68 5.94 9.65
N TRP A 95 -14.10 6.77 8.78
CA TRP A 95 -12.90 7.54 9.10
C TRP A 95 -13.14 8.53 10.25
N GLN A 96 -14.32 9.13 10.33
CA GLN A 96 -14.71 10.01 11.44
C GLN A 96 -14.75 9.24 12.77
N GLN A 97 -15.32 8.04 12.80
CA GLN A 97 -15.33 7.20 14.00
C GLN A 97 -13.91 6.80 14.42
N LEU A 98 -13.07 6.44 13.45
CA LEU A 98 -11.68 6.08 13.71
C LEU A 98 -10.89 7.27 14.28
N ARG A 99 -11.06 8.46 13.70
CA ARG A 99 -10.44 9.70 14.20
C ARG A 99 -10.84 9.99 15.64
N LYS A 100 -12.14 9.91 15.98
CA LYS A 100 -12.63 10.05 17.37
C LYS A 100 -11.97 9.05 18.31
N GLY A 101 -11.84 7.79 17.89
CA GLY A 101 -11.14 6.77 18.68
C GLY A 101 -9.66 7.10 18.92
N MET A 102 -8.99 7.70 17.93
CA MET A 102 -7.59 8.12 18.05
C MET A 102 -7.42 9.39 18.88
N GLU A 103 -8.41 10.29 18.84
CA GLU A 103 -8.46 11.53 19.61
C GLU A 103 -8.47 11.28 21.11
N LEU A 104 -9.15 10.21 21.57
CA LEU A 104 -9.13 9.77 22.98
C LEU A 104 -7.72 9.50 23.54
N TYR A 105 -6.76 9.21 22.66
CA TYR A 105 -5.36 8.95 23.02
C TYR A 105 -4.44 10.15 22.69
N GLY A 106 -5.00 11.29 22.30
CA GLY A 106 -4.24 12.50 21.89
C GLY A 106 -3.46 12.34 20.59
N LEU A 107 -3.66 11.25 19.85
CA LEU A 107 -2.87 10.94 18.65
C LEU A 107 -3.22 11.84 17.47
N VAL A 108 -4.49 12.22 17.33
CA VAL A 108 -4.94 13.15 16.29
C VAL A 108 -4.23 14.49 16.39
N ASP A 109 -4.09 15.03 17.61
CA ASP A 109 -3.36 16.28 17.84
C ASP A 109 -1.88 16.17 17.47
N GLN A 110 -1.25 15.04 17.77
CA GLN A 110 0.16 14.81 17.40
C GLN A 110 0.33 14.71 15.89
N MET A 111 -0.59 14.03 15.20
CA MET A 111 -0.59 13.91 13.74
C MET A 111 -0.84 15.26 13.05
N ALA A 112 -1.70 16.11 13.63
CA ALA A 112 -1.96 17.45 13.12
C ALA A 112 -0.76 18.40 13.34
N ARG A 113 -0.05 18.27 14.46
CA ARG A 113 1.16 19.07 14.78
C ARG A 113 2.39 18.66 13.98
N ASN A 114 2.55 17.36 13.70
CA ASN A 114 3.72 16.80 13.05
C ASN A 114 3.34 15.86 11.89
N PRO A 115 2.65 16.35 10.83
CA PRO A 115 2.15 15.49 9.76
C PRO A 115 3.28 14.77 9.02
N GLU A 116 4.36 15.46 8.66
CA GLU A 116 5.48 14.83 7.93
C GLU A 116 6.16 13.72 8.73
N ALA A 117 6.35 13.91 10.04
CA ALA A 117 6.97 12.92 10.90
C ALA A 117 6.08 11.69 11.13
N CYS A 118 4.76 11.88 11.16
CA CYS A 118 3.80 10.80 11.33
C CYS A 118 3.48 10.09 10.01
N HIS A 119 3.70 10.71 8.85
CA HIS A 119 3.29 10.18 7.55
C HIS A 119 3.77 8.74 7.32
N SER A 120 5.07 8.45 7.53
CA SER A 120 5.65 7.12 7.30
C SER A 120 5.16 6.05 8.28
N LEU A 121 4.52 6.42 9.39
CA LEU A 121 3.92 5.47 10.33
C LEU A 121 2.57 4.95 9.84
N PHE A 122 1.89 5.69 8.98
CA PHE A 122 0.53 5.37 8.55
C PHE A 122 0.44 5.05 7.07
N VAL A 123 1.14 5.82 6.25
CA VAL A 123 1.18 5.62 4.80
C VAL A 123 2.41 4.77 4.49
N PRO A 124 2.23 3.62 3.81
CA PRO A 124 3.38 2.85 3.36
C PRO A 124 4.25 3.76 2.47
N GLY A 125 5.53 3.85 2.82
CA GLY A 125 6.52 4.45 1.92
C GLY A 125 6.63 3.63 0.64
N LYS A 126 7.42 4.11 -0.33
CA LYS A 126 7.86 3.23 -1.43
C LYS A 126 8.52 2.02 -0.78
N ILE A 127 7.96 0.83 -0.99
CA ILE A 127 8.56 -0.41 -0.49
C ILE A 127 9.86 -0.59 -1.29
N THR A 128 10.95 -0.07 -0.74
CA THR A 128 12.24 -0.06 -1.44
C THR A 128 12.89 -1.45 -1.43
N LYS A 129 12.49 -2.32 -0.51
CA LYS A 129 12.99 -3.70 -0.36
C LYS A 129 11.88 -4.61 0.21
N PRO A 130 10.96 -5.10 -0.62
CA PRO A 130 10.01 -6.12 -0.19
C PRO A 130 10.78 -7.40 0.16
N ASP A 131 10.37 -8.10 1.22
CA ASP A 131 10.86 -9.44 1.52
C ASP A 131 9.98 -10.52 0.85
N ALA A 132 10.44 -11.76 0.89
CA ALA A 132 9.90 -12.85 0.08
C ALA A 132 8.52 -13.19 0.60
N ASP A 133 8.35 -13.13 1.92
CA ASP A 133 7.09 -13.33 2.59
C ASP A 133 6.07 -12.25 2.22
N PHE A 134 6.47 -10.98 2.15
CA PHE A 134 5.64 -9.88 1.68
C PHE A 134 5.19 -10.10 0.22
N ILE A 135 6.10 -10.49 -0.67
CA ILE A 135 5.79 -10.76 -2.09
C ILE A 135 4.83 -11.94 -2.21
N MET A 136 5.09 -13.03 -1.50
CA MET A 136 4.27 -14.24 -1.55
C MET A 136 2.89 -14.04 -0.92
N MET A 137 2.78 -13.25 0.15
CA MET A 137 1.51 -12.92 0.80
C MET A 137 0.60 -12.06 -0.08
N ASN A 138 1.18 -11.20 -0.94
CA ASN A 138 0.45 -10.41 -1.92
C ASN A 138 0.22 -11.15 -3.25
N CYS A 139 0.84 -12.33 -3.44
CA CYS A 139 0.64 -13.13 -4.63
C CYS A 139 -0.73 -13.84 -4.55
N GLN A 140 -1.61 -13.61 -5.52
CA GLN A 140 -2.89 -14.32 -5.65
C GLN A 140 -2.87 -15.28 -6.85
N PRO A 141 -2.17 -16.43 -6.75
CA PRO A 141 -2.11 -17.40 -7.83
C PRO A 141 -3.48 -18.03 -8.08
N ARG A 142 -3.93 -17.96 -9.34
CA ARG A 142 -5.13 -18.66 -9.80
C ARG A 142 -4.72 -20.04 -10.30
N PHE A 143 -5.05 -21.06 -9.51
CA PHE A 143 -4.77 -22.45 -9.87
C PHE A 143 -5.87 -23.01 -10.78
N SER A 144 -5.48 -23.97 -11.61
CA SER A 144 -6.37 -24.89 -12.30
C SER A 144 -7.16 -25.74 -11.30
N GLU A 145 -8.15 -26.47 -11.81
CA GLU A 145 -9.03 -27.31 -10.98
C GLU A 145 -8.24 -28.27 -10.08
N LYS A 146 -8.68 -28.38 -8.82
CA LYS A 146 -8.00 -29.18 -7.80
C LYS A 146 -7.92 -30.65 -8.23
N GLY A 147 -6.73 -31.24 -8.07
CA GLY A 147 -6.50 -32.65 -8.40
C GLY A 147 -6.06 -32.88 -9.85
N THR A 148 -6.04 -31.86 -10.69
CA THR A 148 -5.47 -31.96 -12.04
C THR A 148 -3.94 -32.02 -11.99
N SER A 149 -3.32 -32.66 -12.98
CA SER A 149 -1.86 -32.63 -13.17
C SER A 149 -1.34 -31.19 -13.37
N LYS A 150 -2.19 -30.32 -13.92
CA LYS A 150 -1.91 -28.91 -14.17
C LYS A 150 -1.83 -28.11 -12.86
N GLU A 151 -2.79 -28.26 -11.96
CA GLU A 151 -2.78 -27.63 -10.62
C GLU A 151 -1.55 -28.05 -9.80
N ARG A 152 -1.14 -29.32 -9.85
CA ARG A 152 0.09 -29.78 -9.18
C ARG A 152 1.34 -29.09 -9.71
N THR A 153 1.42 -28.90 -11.03
CA THR A 153 2.55 -28.22 -11.67
C THR A 153 2.58 -26.74 -11.28
N GLU A 154 1.43 -26.06 -11.32
CA GLU A 154 1.32 -24.65 -10.92
C GLU A 154 1.70 -24.42 -9.45
N ARG A 155 1.29 -25.30 -8.53
CA ARG A 155 1.73 -25.24 -7.12
C ARG A 155 3.23 -25.38 -6.97
N LYS A 156 3.87 -26.26 -7.76
CA LYS A 156 5.33 -26.38 -7.77
C LYS A 156 5.99 -25.09 -8.24
N VAL A 157 5.45 -24.44 -9.28
CA VAL A 157 5.96 -23.16 -9.77
C VAL A 157 5.90 -22.08 -8.70
N ILE A 158 4.78 -21.96 -7.97
CA ILE A 158 4.64 -20.99 -6.88
C ILE A 158 5.62 -21.29 -5.73
N LYS A 159 5.83 -22.56 -5.41
CA LYS A 159 6.85 -22.95 -4.43
C LYS A 159 8.26 -22.57 -4.89
N PHE A 160 8.62 -22.86 -6.14
CA PHE A 160 9.92 -22.48 -6.69
C PHE A 160 10.13 -20.96 -6.70
N LEU A 161 9.08 -20.19 -6.98
CA LEU A 161 9.14 -18.74 -6.88
C LEU A 161 9.43 -18.28 -5.44
N GLN A 162 8.76 -18.88 -4.44
CA GLN A 162 9.02 -18.60 -3.03
C GLN A 162 10.48 -18.93 -2.65
N ASP A 163 10.94 -20.13 -3.00
CA ASP A 163 12.31 -20.58 -2.72
C ASP A 163 13.34 -19.63 -3.37
N PHE A 164 13.10 -19.22 -4.63
CA PHE A 164 13.95 -18.26 -5.35
C PHE A 164 14.01 -16.88 -4.68
N LEU A 165 12.86 -16.33 -4.28
CA LEU A 165 12.81 -15.01 -3.61
C LEU A 165 13.59 -15.04 -2.28
N GLN A 166 13.44 -16.13 -1.52
CA GLN A 166 14.17 -16.33 -0.27
C GLN A 166 15.69 -16.43 -0.51
N GLU A 167 16.13 -17.16 -1.53
CA GLU A 167 17.56 -17.26 -1.90
C GLU A 167 18.16 -15.89 -2.30
N VAL A 168 17.43 -15.10 -3.08
CA VAL A 168 17.85 -13.75 -3.48
C VAL A 168 18.03 -12.85 -2.25
N GLU A 169 17.10 -12.91 -1.30
CA GLU A 169 17.20 -12.13 -0.06
C GLU A 169 18.35 -12.55 0.84
N MET A 170 18.58 -13.85 0.99
CA MET A 170 19.71 -14.36 1.76
C MET A 170 21.04 -13.91 1.13
N SER A 171 21.13 -13.94 -0.20
CA SER A 171 22.32 -13.53 -0.94
C SER A 171 22.62 -12.03 -0.78
N VAL A 172 21.59 -11.18 -0.81
CA VAL A 172 21.73 -9.72 -0.59
C VAL A 172 22.12 -9.40 0.85
N LYS A 173 21.52 -10.09 1.84
CA LYS A 173 21.87 -9.94 3.26
C LYS A 173 23.34 -10.31 3.50
N HIS A 174 23.81 -11.42 2.95
CA HIS A 174 25.21 -11.86 3.09
C HIS A 174 26.21 -10.89 2.45
N LEU A 175 25.86 -10.30 1.29
CA LEU A 175 26.69 -9.29 0.64
C LEU A 175 26.80 -8.00 1.47
N SER A 176 25.70 -7.55 2.07
CA SER A 176 25.70 -6.36 2.95
C SER A 176 26.56 -6.56 4.21
N THR A 177 26.42 -7.72 4.87
CA THR A 177 27.24 -8.08 6.04
C THR A 177 28.72 -8.19 5.67
N TYR A 178 29.04 -8.76 4.50
CA TYR A 178 30.43 -8.84 4.02
C TYR A 178 31.01 -7.46 3.71
N THR A 179 30.23 -6.54 3.11
CA THR A 179 30.67 -5.16 2.86
C THR A 179 30.87 -4.38 4.15
N ASP A 180 29.99 -4.55 5.14
CA ASP A 180 30.13 -3.91 6.45
C ASP A 180 31.31 -4.48 7.24
N PHE A 181 31.49 -5.80 7.24
CA PHE A 181 32.68 -6.45 7.82
C PHE A 181 33.97 -5.95 7.15
N ARG A 182 34.01 -5.89 5.81
CA ARG A 182 35.17 -5.38 5.07
C ARG A 182 35.43 -3.89 5.35
N ARG A 183 34.38 -3.08 5.54
CA ARG A 183 34.49 -1.68 5.95
C ARG A 183 35.09 -1.56 7.36
N ILE A 184 34.55 -2.29 8.33
CA ILE A 184 35.04 -2.33 9.71
C ILE A 184 36.50 -2.79 9.75
N MET A 185 36.84 -3.86 9.02
CA MET A 185 38.22 -4.34 8.93
C MET A 185 39.15 -3.35 8.22
N GLY A 186 38.66 -2.66 7.18
CA GLY A 186 39.41 -1.61 6.49
C GLY A 186 39.68 -0.38 7.36
N GLU A 187 38.71 0.01 8.19
CA GLU A 187 38.89 1.06 9.20
C GLU A 187 39.84 0.61 10.31
N ALA A 188 39.70 -0.62 10.83
CA ALA A 188 40.59 -1.18 11.84
C ALA A 188 42.05 -1.26 11.36
N VAL A 189 42.30 -1.55 10.08
CA VAL A 189 43.65 -1.54 9.48
C VAL A 189 44.20 -0.12 9.31
N ARG A 190 43.34 0.87 9.00
CA ARG A 190 43.76 2.29 8.90
C ARG A 190 44.05 2.91 10.26
N TYR A 191 43.25 2.59 11.27
CA TYR A 191 43.44 3.08 12.65
C TYR A 191 44.45 2.23 13.45
N GLY A 192 44.71 0.99 13.01
CA GLY A 192 45.62 0.02 13.62
C GLY A 192 47.07 0.09 13.14
N GLY A 193 47.56 1.26 12.70
CA GLY A 193 48.97 1.53 12.38
C GLY A 193 49.95 1.44 13.57
N GLY A 194 49.72 0.50 14.50
CA GLY A 194 50.45 0.33 15.75
C GLY A 194 50.74 -1.13 16.13
N PHE A 195 50.74 -2.07 15.18
CA PHE A 195 51.22 -3.43 15.42
C PHE A 195 52.38 -3.79 14.48
N HIS A 196 53.46 -2.99 14.55
CA HIS A 196 54.80 -3.42 14.15
C HIS A 196 55.76 -3.06 15.29
N ARG A 197 56.57 -4.05 15.70
CA ARG A 197 57.37 -4.19 16.94
C ARG A 197 56.55 -4.86 18.05
N VAL A 198 56.81 -6.10 18.46
CA VAL A 198 58.07 -6.87 18.58
C VAL A 198 57.83 -8.32 18.17
#